data_AF-A0A2T5CA39-F1
#
_entry.id   AF-A0A2T5CA39-F1
#
_cell.length_a   1.000
_cell.length_b   1.000
_cell.length_c   1.000
_cell.angle_alpha   90.00
_cell.angle_beta   90.00
_cell.angle_gamma   90.00
#
_symmetry.space_group_name_H-M   'P 1'
#
loop_
_entity.id
_entity.type
_entity.pdbx_description
1 polymer ?
#
loop_
_entity_poly.entity_id
_entity_poly.type
_entity_poly.pdbx_seq_one_letter_code
_entity_poly.pdbx_strand_id
1 'polypeptide(L)'
;MIMNNTVFIAEVSSNHHRDLDRCLRFIDTAGDIGCDGVKFQLFKIDKLFAPEILARSEMHRKRKDWKVPLEYLSHLAKRCHERNMAFSRTEPVNYC
;
A
#
# COMPACT_ATOMS: atom_id res chain seq x y z
N MET A 1 12.00 2.97 -30.07
CA MET A 1 11.70 2.88 -28.63
C MET A 1 10.88 1.63 -28.43
N ILE A 2 11.31 0.72 -27.54
CA ILE A 2 10.49 -0.43 -27.18
C ILE A 2 9.38 0.10 -26.27
N MET A 3 8.15 0.17 -26.78
CA MET A 3 6.97 0.35 -25.94
C MET A 3 6.69 -1.00 -25.29
N ASN A 4 7.09 -1.15 -24.03
CA ASN A 4 6.73 -2.33 -23.25
C ASN A 4 5.21 -2.29 -23.01
N ASN A 5 4.49 -3.27 -23.58
CA ASN A 5 3.03 -3.41 -23.41
C ASN A 5 2.65 -3.97 -22.03
N THR A 6 3.61 -4.32 -21.18
CA THR A 6 3.40 -4.93 -19.87
C THR A 6 3.93 -4.00 -18.78
N VAL A 7 3.05 -3.69 -17.83
CA VAL A 7 3.34 -2.84 -16.67
C VAL A 7 3.62 -3.74 -15.46
N PHE A 8 4.77 -3.55 -14.83
CA PHE A 8 5.18 -4.23 -13.61
C PHE A 8 4.89 -3.37 -12.38
N ILE A 9 4.02 -3.85 -11.51
CA ILE A 9 3.68 -3.19 -10.24
C ILE A 9 4.25 -4.00 -9.08
N ALA A 10 5.10 -3.37 -8.27
CA ALA A 10 5.60 -3.95 -7.03
C ALA A 10 4.53 -3.85 -5.93
N GLU A 11 4.01 -5.00 -5.50
CA GLU A 11 3.02 -5.08 -4.42
C GLU A 11 3.71 -5.06 -3.05
N VAL A 12 3.52 -3.98 -2.28
CA VAL A 12 4.09 -3.85 -0.93
C VAL A 12 3.23 -4.51 0.14
N SER A 13 1.90 -4.57 -0.07
CA SER A 13 0.92 -5.12 0.88
C SER A 13 1.09 -4.53 2.30
N SER A 14 1.02 -5.36 3.36
CA SER A 14 1.17 -4.98 4.78
C SER A 14 2.62 -5.10 5.30
N ASN A 15 3.60 -5.32 4.42
CA ASN A 15 4.99 -5.60 4.82
C ASN A 15 5.76 -4.39 5.37
N HIS A 16 5.13 -3.22 5.39
CA HIS A 16 5.71 -1.96 5.84
C HIS A 16 5.84 -1.83 7.36
N HIS A 17 5.15 -2.64 8.17
CA HIS A 17 5.24 -2.58 9.65
C HIS A 17 4.99 -1.17 10.25
N ARG A 18 4.17 -0.36 9.55
CA ARG A 18 3.90 1.06 9.86
C ARG A 18 5.15 1.97 9.94
N ASP A 19 6.25 1.55 9.32
CA ASP A 19 7.49 2.31 9.22
C ASP A 19 7.52 3.08 7.87
N LEU A 20 7.51 4.41 7.95
CA LEU A 20 7.51 5.28 6.76
C LEU A 20 8.80 5.12 5.96
N ASP A 21 9.97 5.10 6.61
CA ASP A 21 11.25 4.95 5.94
C ASP A 21 11.32 3.61 5.20
N ARG A 22 10.74 2.56 5.78
CA ARG A 22 10.61 1.26 5.11
C ARG A 22 9.72 1.34 3.88
N CYS A 23 8.59 2.06 3.93
CA CYS A 23 7.77 2.29 2.74
C CYS A 23 8.55 3.02 1.64
N LEU A 24 9.32 4.05 2.00
CA LEU A 24 10.13 4.81 1.05
C LEU A 24 11.23 3.93 0.42
N ARG A 25 11.88 3.07 1.22
CA ARG A 25 12.83 2.07 0.69
C ARG A 25 12.19 1.10 -0.30
N PHE A 26 10.95 0.66 -0.06
CA PHE A 26 10.24 -0.17 -1.05
C PHE A 26 10.04 0.54 -2.39
N ILE A 27 9.69 1.83 -2.36
CA ILE A 27 9.55 2.65 -3.58
C ILE A 27 10.88 2.76 -4.31
N ASP A 28 11.94 3.07 -3.57
CA ASP A 28 13.28 3.23 -4.14
C ASP A 28 13.76 1.94 -4.80
N THR A 29 13.69 0.82 -4.06
CA THR A 29 14.08 -0.49 -4.57
C THR A 29 13.23 -0.92 -5.77
N ALA A 30 11.90 -0.69 -5.74
CA ALA A 30 11.04 -1.02 -6.86
C ALA A 30 11.41 -0.23 -8.13
N GLY A 31 11.77 1.05 -7.99
CA GLY A 31 12.30 1.84 -9.10
C GLY A 31 13.66 1.33 -9.58
N ASP A 32 14.56 0.95 -8.68
CA ASP A 32 15.91 0.46 -9.01
C ASP A 32 15.87 -0.86 -9.79
N ILE A 33 14.89 -1.73 -9.51
CA ILE A 33 14.71 -3.01 -10.21
C ILE A 33 13.87 -2.89 -11.49
N GLY A 34 13.41 -1.68 -11.84
CA GLY A 34 12.68 -1.41 -13.09
C GLY A 34 11.19 -1.70 -13.05
N CYS A 35 10.53 -1.65 -11.89
CA CYS A 35 9.07 -1.63 -11.83
C CYS A 35 8.53 -0.27 -12.31
N ASP A 36 7.37 -0.30 -12.95
CA ASP A 36 6.66 0.89 -13.42
C ASP A 36 5.88 1.58 -12.31
N GLY A 37 5.60 0.87 -11.22
CA GLY A 37 4.85 1.40 -10.10
C GLY A 37 4.89 0.54 -8.85
N VAL A 38 4.27 1.07 -7.80
CA VAL A 38 4.07 0.38 -6.52
C VAL A 38 2.60 0.39 -6.13
N LYS A 39 2.17 -0.65 -5.41
CA LYS A 39 0.84 -0.71 -4.83
C LYS A 39 0.88 -1.01 -3.34
N PHE A 40 0.19 -0.15 -2.58
CA PHE A 40 -0.01 -0.29 -1.14
C PHE A 40 -1.45 -0.73 -0.81
N GLN A 41 -1.62 -1.48 0.28
CA GLN A 41 -2.94 -1.97 0.67
C GLN A 41 -3.56 -1.06 1.74
N LEU A 42 -4.65 -0.39 1.40
CA LEU A 42 -5.53 0.28 2.36
C LEU A 42 -6.81 -0.53 2.52
N PHE A 43 -7.22 -0.74 3.77
CA PHE A 43 -8.46 -1.42 4.09
C PHE A 43 -9.04 -0.91 5.42
N LYS A 44 -10.34 -1.15 5.60
CA LYS A 44 -11.09 -0.88 6.83
C LYS A 44 -11.51 -2.22 7.43
N ILE A 45 -11.09 -2.52 8.67
CA ILE A 45 -11.30 -3.86 9.27
C ILE A 45 -12.78 -4.23 9.42
N ASP A 46 -13.65 -3.24 9.67
CA ASP A 46 -15.11 -3.33 9.74
C ASP A 46 -15.78 -3.58 8.38
N LYS A 47 -15.04 -3.39 7.28
CA LYS A 47 -15.46 -3.75 5.92
C LYS A 47 -14.82 -5.04 5.42
N LEU A 48 -13.76 -5.50 6.08
CA LEU A 48 -13.04 -6.71 5.72
C LEU A 48 -13.55 -7.96 6.44
N PHE A 49 -14.06 -7.81 7.67
CA PHE A 49 -14.56 -8.90 8.49
C PHE A 49 -15.98 -8.64 8.98
N ALA A 50 -16.78 -9.70 9.07
CA ALA A 50 -18.11 -9.63 9.65
C ALA A 50 -18.04 -9.22 11.14
N PRO A 51 -19.03 -8.47 11.66
CA PRO A 51 -19.03 -8.01 13.05
C PRO A 51 -18.86 -9.14 14.09
N GLU A 52 -19.42 -10.31 13.82
CA GLU A 52 -19.35 -11.49 14.68
C GLU A 52 -17.91 -12.00 14.86
N ILE A 53 -17.11 -11.94 13.79
CA ILE A 53 -15.69 -12.29 13.83
C ILE A 53 -14.90 -11.24 14.61
N LEU A 54 -15.19 -9.97 14.39
CA LEU A 54 -14.54 -8.87 15.11
C LEU A 54 -14.88 -8.87 16.59
N ALA A 55 -16.07 -9.30 17.00
CA ALA A 55 -16.43 -9.46 18.41
C ALA A 55 -15.61 -10.58 19.08
N ARG A 56 -15.43 -11.71 18.39
CA ARG A 56 -14.83 -12.92 18.95
C ARG A 56 -13.32 -13.01 18.83
N SER A 57 -12.70 -12.30 17.88
CA SER A 57 -11.28 -12.49 17.58
C SER A 57 -10.45 -11.22 17.72
N GLU A 58 -9.67 -11.17 18.80
CA GLU A 58 -8.69 -10.10 19.02
C GLU A 58 -7.63 -10.04 17.92
N MET A 59 -7.22 -11.21 17.41
CA MET A 59 -6.27 -11.31 16.28
C MET A 59 -6.78 -10.54 15.06
N HIS A 60 -8.07 -10.65 14.71
CA HIS A 60 -8.64 -9.92 13.58
C HIS A 60 -8.74 -8.43 13.86
N ARG A 61 -9.08 -8.03 15.09
CA ARG A 61 -9.09 -6.61 15.49
C ARG A 61 -7.70 -5.97 15.41
N LYS A 62 -6.64 -6.71 15.73
CA LYS A 62 -5.24 -6.24 15.62
C LYS A 62 -4.78 -5.99 14.18
N ARG A 63 -5.44 -6.56 13.17
CA ARG A 63 -5.13 -6.27 11.75
C ARG A 63 -5.42 -4.82 11.36
N LYS A 64 -6.07 -4.02 12.22
CA LYS A 64 -6.18 -2.56 12.03
C LYS A 64 -4.80 -1.89 11.85
N ASP A 65 -3.75 -2.47 12.43
CA ASP A 65 -2.40 -1.94 12.43
C ASP A 65 -1.61 -2.35 11.17
N TRP A 66 -2.18 -3.21 10.32
CA TRP A 66 -1.56 -3.63 9.07
C TRP A 66 -1.83 -2.65 7.92
N LYS A 67 -2.72 -1.68 8.11
CA LYS A 67 -2.97 -0.63 7.11
C LYS A 67 -1.83 0.38 7.07
N VAL A 68 -1.58 0.95 5.90
CA VAL A 68 -0.75 2.14 5.77
C VAL A 68 -1.45 3.33 6.46
N PRO A 69 -0.77 4.06 7.37
CA PRO A 69 -1.29 5.33 7.92
C PRO A 69 -1.61 6.35 6.82
N LEU A 70 -2.73 7.06 6.94
CA LEU A 70 -3.16 8.00 5.91
C LEU A 70 -2.19 9.17 5.75
N GLU A 71 -1.53 9.60 6.83
CA GLU A 71 -0.50 10.65 6.76
C GLU A 71 0.72 10.25 5.90
N TYR A 72 0.94 8.96 5.65
CA TYR A 72 2.05 8.52 4.80
C TYR A 72 1.73 8.73 3.32
N LEU A 73 0.46 8.76 2.91
CA LEU A 73 0.08 8.73 1.50
C LEU A 73 0.66 9.90 0.70
N SER A 74 0.74 11.10 1.28
CA SER A 74 1.37 12.26 0.63
C SER A 74 2.88 12.05 0.42
N HIS A 75 3.56 11.49 1.41
CA HIS A 75 4.98 11.18 1.36
C HIS A 75 5.28 10.08 0.32
N LEU A 76 4.45 9.03 0.28
CA LEU A 76 4.60 7.93 -0.68
C LEU A 76 4.33 8.41 -2.12
N ALA A 77 3.27 9.17 -2.33
CA ALA A 77 2.96 9.73 -3.64
C ALA A 77 4.07 10.67 -4.13
N LYS A 78 4.59 11.54 -3.25
CA LYS A 78 5.72 12.41 -3.56
C LYS A 78 6.95 11.60 -3.97
N ARG A 79 7.29 10.55 -3.22
CA ARG A 79 8.46 9.73 -3.53
C ARG A 79 8.31 8.96 -4.84
N CYS A 80 7.12 8.43 -5.14
CA CYS A 80 6.85 7.79 -6.42
C CYS A 80 7.02 8.77 -7.59
N HIS A 81 6.51 10.01 -7.43
CA HIS A 81 6.70 11.07 -8.42
C HIS A 81 8.17 11.41 -8.65
N GLU A 82 8.98 11.57 -7.59
CA GLU A 82 10.43 11.79 -7.69
C GLU A 82 11.16 10.65 -8.43
N ARG A 83 10.61 9.44 -8.38
CA ARG A 83 11.16 8.23 -9.01
C ARG A 83 10.56 7.93 -10.39
N ASN A 84 9.66 8.77 -10.91
CA ASN A 84 8.89 8.53 -12.13
C ASN A 84 8.11 7.21 -12.13
N MET A 85 7.54 6.85 -10.98
CA MET A 85 6.77 5.62 -10.79
C MET A 85 5.29 5.91 -10.55
N ALA A 86 4.43 5.00 -11.04
CA ALA A 86 3.02 5.03 -10.71
C ALA A 86 2.78 4.67 -9.24
N PHE A 87 1.98 5.47 -8.54
CA PHE A 87 1.51 5.17 -7.20
C PHE A 87 0.08 4.65 -7.25
N SER A 88 -0.15 3.45 -6.71
CA SER A 88 -1.48 2.86 -6.59
C SER A 88 -1.75 2.40 -5.17
N ARG A 89 -3.05 2.30 -4.84
CA ARG A 89 -3.53 1.77 -3.57
C ARG A 89 -4.85 1.05 -3.77
N THR A 90 -5.15 0.06 -2.94
CA THR A 90 -6.52 -0.45 -2.87
C THR A 90 -7.42 0.61 -2.22
N GLU A 91 -8.56 0.91 -2.81
CA GLU A 91 -9.55 1.81 -2.20
C GLU A 91 -10.45 1.01 -1.23
N PRO A 92 -10.53 1.36 0.06
CA PRO A 92 -11.62 0.88 0.89
C PRO A 92 -12.87 1.66 0.50
N VAL A 93 -13.89 0.94 0.05
CA VAL A 93 -15.20 1.32 -0.55
C VAL A 93 -15.80 2.72 -0.25
N ASN A 94 -15.42 3.43 0.81
CA ASN A 94 -15.96 4.75 1.17
C ASN A 94 -14.87 5.74 1.65
N TYR A 95 -14.13 6.35 0.73
CA TYR A 95 -13.42 7.64 0.94
C TYR A 95 -13.83 8.69 -0.12
N CYS A 96 -15.02 8.53 -0.73
CA CYS A 96 -15.69 9.61 -1.46
C CYS A 96 -16.16 10.71 -0.50
#